data_AF-A0A9X9A2F3-F1
#
_entry.id   AF-A0A9X9A2F3-F1
#
_cell.length_a   1.000
_cell.length_b   1.000
_cell.length_c   1.000
_cell.angle_alpha   90.00
_cell.angle_beta   90.00
_cell.angle_gamma   90.00
#
_symmetry.space_group_name_H-M   'P 1'
#
loop_
_entity.id
_entity.type
_entity.pdbx_description
1 polymer ?
#
loop_
_entity_poly.entity_id
_entity_poly.type
_entity_poly.pdbx_seq_one_letter_code
_entity_poly.pdbx_strand_id
1 'polypeptide(L)'
;ISKNPANFPAMVQELLDAHNGINIPETWVPDSTYWLVTNNNRIVGAVNIRHSLTEHLFNAGGHIGYGIRPSERRKGYATKLLALSLEKTKELDITKVLVVCDAVNTASEKTILHNDGLRDHDFTEEDGNVVRRYWIEL
;
A
#
# COMPACT_ATOMS: atom_id res chain seq x y z
N ILE A 1 -12.11 3.07 -1.61
CA ILE A 1 -12.42 4.17 -0.67
C ILE A 1 -12.00 5.49 -1.33
N SER A 2 -12.90 6.47 -1.44
CA SER A 2 -12.59 7.82 -1.95
C SER A 2 -12.71 8.79 -0.77
N LYS A 3 -11.63 9.53 -0.45
CA LYS A 3 -11.69 10.64 0.50
C LYS A 3 -12.00 11.93 -0.25
N ASN A 4 -12.90 12.75 0.26
CA ASN A 4 -13.21 14.05 -0.33
C ASN A 4 -12.09 15.05 0.01
N PRO A 5 -11.28 15.51 -0.96
CA PRO A 5 -10.17 16.42 -0.68
C PRO A 5 -10.60 17.89 -0.57
N ALA A 6 -11.90 18.21 -0.67
CA ALA A 6 -12.40 19.59 -0.66
C ALA A 6 -12.01 20.35 0.63
N ASN A 7 -11.87 19.64 1.76
CA ASN A 7 -11.30 20.17 2.99
C ASN A 7 -9.96 19.50 3.27
N PHE A 8 -8.90 20.03 2.64
CA PHE A 8 -7.56 19.47 2.76
C PHE A 8 -7.04 19.40 4.21
N PRO A 9 -7.18 20.43 5.07
CA PRO A 9 -6.78 20.33 6.47
C PRO A 9 -7.48 19.19 7.23
N ALA A 10 -8.79 19.04 7.05
CA ALA A 10 -9.53 17.94 7.69
C ALA A 10 -9.05 16.58 7.18
N MET A 11 -8.83 16.45 5.86
CA MET A 11 -8.27 15.22 5.28
C MET A 11 -6.89 14.90 5.88
N VAL A 12 -6.01 15.89 6.04
CA VAL A 12 -4.69 15.67 6.66
C VAL A 12 -4.84 15.21 8.11
N GLN A 13 -5.74 15.83 8.87
CA GLN A 13 -6.01 15.41 10.25
C GLN A 13 -6.48 13.96 10.32
N GLU A 14 -7.39 13.52 9.44
CA GLU A 14 -7.83 12.12 9.40
C GLU A 14 -6.68 11.14 9.13
N LEU A 15 -5.68 11.53 8.34
CA LEU A 15 -4.51 10.68 8.06
C LEU A 15 -3.58 10.61 9.28
N LEU A 16 -3.45 11.70 10.03
CA LEU A 16 -2.71 11.72 11.30
C LEU A 16 -3.43 10.91 12.38
N ASP A 17 -4.76 11.00 12.44
CA ASP A 17 -5.58 10.20 13.34
C ASP A 17 -5.43 8.71 13.00
N ALA A 18 -5.52 8.34 11.72
CA ALA A 18 -5.32 6.97 11.27
C ALA A 18 -3.93 6.41 11.61
N HIS A 19 -2.88 7.22 11.46
CA HIS A 19 -1.52 6.84 11.86
C HIS A 19 -1.43 6.48 13.36
N ASN A 20 -2.15 7.22 14.21
CA ASN A 20 -2.15 7.00 15.66
C ASN A 20 -3.22 5.99 16.13
N GLY A 21 -4.00 5.40 15.21
CA GLY A 21 -5.13 4.53 15.57
C GLY A 21 -6.29 5.26 16.25
N ILE A 22 -6.40 6.57 16.06
CA ILE A 22 -7.42 7.43 16.66
C ILE A 22 -8.60 7.55 15.68
N ASN A 23 -9.84 7.43 16.18
CA ASN A 23 -11.07 7.62 15.39
C ASN A 23 -11.16 6.76 14.11
N ILE A 24 -10.50 5.60 14.07
CA ILE A 24 -10.59 4.66 12.95
C ILE A 24 -11.71 3.63 13.18
N PRO A 25 -12.33 3.08 12.11
CA PRO A 25 -13.28 1.98 12.26
C PRO A 25 -12.67 0.77 12.97
N GLU A 26 -13.44 0.03 13.76
CA GLU A 26 -12.95 -1.15 14.51
C GLU A 26 -12.35 -2.25 13.62
N THR A 27 -12.77 -2.31 12.36
CA THR A 27 -12.26 -3.26 11.37
C THR A 27 -10.95 -2.84 10.73
N TRP A 28 -10.47 -1.63 11.02
CA TRP A 28 -9.26 -1.05 10.46
C TRP A 28 -8.10 -1.17 11.43
N VAL A 29 -6.90 -1.07 10.88
CA VAL A 29 -5.65 -1.01 11.64
C VAL A 29 -5.02 0.37 11.45
N PRO A 30 -4.18 0.82 12.38
CA PRO A 30 -3.37 2.02 12.15
C PRO A 30 -2.56 1.91 10.86
N ASP A 31 -2.50 3.01 10.10
CA ASP A 31 -1.75 3.07 8.86
C ASP A 31 -1.09 4.44 8.62
N SER A 32 0.08 4.43 8.00
CA SER A 32 0.80 5.63 7.58
C SER A 32 0.59 5.89 6.10
N THR A 33 0.14 7.10 5.77
CA THR A 33 0.05 7.56 4.37
C THR A 33 1.29 8.36 3.97
N TYR A 34 1.91 8.00 2.86
CA TYR A 34 2.98 8.79 2.24
C TYR A 34 2.65 9.13 0.79
N TRP A 35 3.16 10.28 0.33
CA TRP A 35 3.02 10.72 -1.06
C TRP A 35 4.36 10.68 -1.79
N LEU A 36 4.35 10.16 -3.02
CA LEU A 36 5.49 10.28 -3.91
C LEU A 36 5.47 11.66 -4.57
N VAL A 37 6.43 12.50 -4.21
CA VAL A 37 6.57 13.87 -4.71
C VAL A 37 7.81 13.97 -5.59
N THR A 38 7.66 14.54 -6.79
CA THR A 38 8.77 14.82 -7.71
C THR A 38 9.50 16.12 -7.33
N ASN A 39 10.70 16.32 -7.86
CA ASN A 39 11.52 17.52 -7.61
C ASN A 39 10.86 18.85 -7.98
N ASN A 40 9.84 18.83 -8.84
CA ASN A 40 9.01 20.00 -9.18
C ASN A 40 7.71 20.08 -8.37
N ASN A 41 7.69 19.50 -7.16
CA ASN A 41 6.58 19.55 -6.20
C ASN A 41 5.26 18.98 -6.72
N ARG A 42 5.30 17.97 -7.59
CA ARG A 42 4.09 17.28 -8.07
C ARG A 42 3.91 15.96 -7.35
N ILE A 43 2.71 15.74 -6.80
CA ILE A 43 2.31 14.43 -6.27
C ILE A 43 1.99 13.51 -7.45
N VAL A 44 2.71 12.39 -7.54
CA VAL A 44 2.57 11.40 -8.63
C VAL A 44 2.07 10.05 -8.15
N GLY A 45 2.05 9.81 -6.84
CA GLY A 45 1.52 8.60 -6.24
C GLY A 45 1.29 8.75 -4.74
N ALA A 46 0.61 7.77 -4.17
CA ALA A 46 0.39 7.66 -2.73
C ALA A 46 0.49 6.19 -2.31
N VAL A 47 0.89 5.97 -1.06
CA VAL A 47 0.98 4.65 -0.44
C VAL A 47 0.38 4.70 0.96
N ASN A 48 -0.31 3.63 1.34
CA ASN A 48 -0.75 3.33 2.69
C ASN A 48 0.09 2.14 3.20
N ILE A 49 0.73 2.32 4.35
CA ILE A 49 1.49 1.30 5.06
C ILE A 49 0.74 0.96 6.34
N ARG A 50 0.12 -0.21 6.36
CA ARG A 50 -0.62 -0.73 7.51
C ARG A 50 0.37 -1.28 8.53
N HIS A 51 0.20 -0.89 9.80
CA HIS A 51 1.15 -1.24 10.88
C HIS A 51 0.98 -2.67 11.40
N SER A 52 -0.12 -3.33 11.02
CA SER A 52 -0.39 -4.73 11.33
C SER A 52 -1.35 -5.33 10.30
N LEU A 53 -1.59 -6.64 10.36
CA LEU A 53 -2.54 -7.33 9.52
C LEU A 53 -3.61 -8.01 10.38
N THR A 54 -4.87 -7.72 10.09
CA THR A 54 -5.99 -8.59 10.46
C THR A 54 -6.02 -9.81 9.54
N GLU A 55 -6.85 -10.81 9.83
CA GLU A 55 -7.03 -11.98 8.97
C GLU A 55 -7.39 -11.59 7.52
N HIS A 56 -8.33 -10.64 7.36
CA HIS A 56 -8.70 -10.15 6.04
C HIS A 56 -7.52 -9.49 5.32
N LEU A 57 -6.74 -8.65 6.02
CA LEU A 57 -5.56 -8.00 5.44
C LEU A 57 -4.46 -9.02 5.11
N PHE A 58 -4.29 -10.06 5.92
CA PHE A 58 -3.33 -11.13 5.66
C PHE A 58 -3.67 -11.95 4.41
N ASN A 59 -4.96 -12.09 4.10
CA ASN A 59 -5.41 -12.83 2.93
C ASN A 59 -5.45 -11.97 1.67
N ALA A 60 -6.01 -10.76 1.73
CA ALA A 60 -6.34 -9.97 0.53
C ALA A 60 -5.80 -8.53 0.53
N GLY A 61 -5.25 -8.02 1.64
CA GLY A 61 -4.90 -6.60 1.78
C GLY A 61 -3.41 -6.26 1.76
N GLY A 62 -2.57 -7.11 2.38
CA GLY A 62 -1.15 -6.87 2.63
C GLY A 62 -0.88 -5.68 3.55
N HIS A 63 0.40 -5.43 3.82
CA HIS A 63 0.87 -4.27 4.58
C HIS A 63 0.84 -3.01 3.72
N ILE A 64 1.18 -3.13 2.43
CA ILE A 64 1.38 -1.98 1.56
C ILE A 64 0.34 -1.99 0.44
N GLY A 65 -0.45 -0.92 0.37
CA GLY A 65 -1.29 -0.59 -0.78
C GLY A 65 -0.84 0.72 -1.41
N TYR A 66 -0.65 0.77 -2.73
CA TYR A 66 -0.17 1.97 -3.42
C TYR A 66 -0.89 2.25 -4.73
N GLY A 67 -0.86 3.52 -5.14
CA GLY A 67 -1.44 3.98 -6.39
C GLY A 67 -0.58 5.05 -7.05
N ILE A 68 -0.41 4.92 -8.37
CA ILE A 68 0.24 5.94 -9.20
C ILE A 68 -0.82 6.67 -10.02
N ARG A 69 -0.71 8.00 -10.05
CA ARG A 69 -1.52 8.91 -10.86
C ARG A 69 -1.60 8.36 -12.29
N PRO A 70 -2.80 8.19 -12.89
CA PRO A 70 -2.94 7.55 -14.20
C PRO A 70 -2.01 8.12 -15.30
N SER A 71 -1.83 9.44 -15.35
CA SER A 71 -0.94 10.13 -16.29
C SER A 71 0.57 9.90 -16.07
N GLU A 72 0.94 9.30 -14.94
CA GLU A 72 2.32 9.09 -14.51
C GLU A 72 2.70 7.59 -14.48
N ARG A 73 1.78 6.70 -14.88
CA ARG A 73 2.04 5.26 -14.95
C ARG A 73 3.06 4.92 -16.03
N ARG A 74 3.70 3.76 -15.88
CA ARG A 74 4.77 3.22 -16.77
C ARG A 74 6.04 4.08 -16.87
N LYS A 75 6.28 4.94 -15.87
CA LYS A 75 7.50 5.76 -15.73
C LYS A 75 8.44 5.28 -14.61
N GLY A 76 8.22 4.07 -14.08
CA GLY A 76 8.99 3.51 -12.96
C GLY A 76 8.57 3.97 -11.56
N TYR A 77 7.60 4.89 -11.43
CA TYR A 77 7.19 5.44 -10.13
C TYR A 77 6.61 4.42 -9.16
N ALA A 78 5.87 3.40 -9.63
CA ALA A 78 5.34 2.36 -8.74
C ALA A 78 6.46 1.57 -8.06
N THR A 79 7.47 1.16 -8.84
CA THR A 79 8.68 0.50 -8.36
C THR A 79 9.43 1.35 -7.34
N LYS A 80 9.65 2.64 -7.65
CA LYS A 80 10.33 3.55 -6.72
C LYS A 80 9.52 3.78 -5.44
N LEU A 81 8.20 3.92 -5.56
CA LEU A 81 7.30 4.10 -4.42
C LEU A 81 7.35 2.89 -3.50
N LEU A 82 7.24 1.67 -4.03
CA LEU A 82 7.31 0.44 -3.23
C LEU A 82 8.66 0.35 -2.51
N ALA A 83 9.78 0.56 -3.20
CA ALA A 83 11.12 0.55 -2.59
C ALA A 83 11.23 1.53 -1.40
N LEU A 84 10.77 2.78 -1.59
CA LEU A 84 10.79 3.79 -0.51
C LEU A 84 9.84 3.44 0.63
N SER A 85 8.73 2.77 0.33
CA SER A 85 7.75 2.35 1.33
C SER A 85 8.30 1.21 2.21
N LEU A 86 9.08 0.29 1.63
CA LEU A 86 9.76 -0.76 2.38
C LEU A 86 10.73 -0.17 3.41
N GLU A 87 11.50 0.87 3.03
CA GLU A 87 12.36 1.59 3.99
C GLU A 87 11.56 2.23 5.12
N LYS A 88 10.37 2.79 4.83
CA LYS A 88 9.47 3.29 5.88
C LYS A 88 8.83 2.20 6.73
N THR A 89 8.66 1.00 6.17
CA THR A 89 8.11 -0.13 6.90
C THR A 89 9.10 -0.70 7.93
N LYS A 90 10.41 -0.60 7.67
CA LYS A 90 11.47 -0.94 8.64
C LYS A 90 11.38 -0.11 9.92
N GLU A 91 10.95 1.15 9.82
CA GLU A 91 10.77 2.05 10.97
C GLU A 91 9.62 1.60 11.91
N LEU A 92 8.79 0.64 11.48
CA LEU A 92 7.65 0.08 12.25
C LEU A 92 7.96 -1.29 12.88
N ASP A 93 9.24 -1.70 12.94
CA ASP A 93 9.68 -3.02 13.42
C ASP A 93 9.09 -4.22 12.64
N ILE A 94 8.56 -3.98 11.44
CA ILE A 94 8.08 -5.03 10.54
C ILE A 94 9.27 -5.55 9.75
N THR A 95 9.64 -6.81 9.95
CA THR A 95 10.79 -7.44 9.26
C THR A 95 10.42 -8.15 7.97
N LYS A 96 9.13 -8.46 7.79
CA LYS A 96 8.62 -9.19 6.62
C LYS A 96 7.30 -8.60 6.13
N VAL A 97 7.28 -8.14 4.88
CA VAL A 97 6.19 -7.36 4.31
C VAL A 97 5.41 -8.18 3.30
N LEU A 98 4.14 -8.44 3.62
CA LEU A 98 3.16 -8.94 2.65
C LEU A 98 2.72 -7.81 1.71
N VAL A 99 2.85 -8.02 0.39
CA VAL A 99 2.25 -7.18 -0.64
C VAL A 99 1.43 -8.08 -1.56
N VAL A 100 0.25 -7.59 -1.94
CA VAL A 100 -0.72 -8.38 -2.70
C VAL A 100 -1.19 -7.62 -3.93
N CYS A 101 -1.68 -8.35 -4.93
CA CYS A 101 -2.35 -7.76 -6.09
C CYS A 101 -3.30 -8.77 -6.74
N ASP A 102 -4.36 -8.28 -7.39
CA ASP A 102 -5.22 -9.13 -8.20
C ASP A 102 -4.41 -9.84 -9.29
N ALA A 103 -4.76 -11.09 -9.61
CA ALA A 103 -4.06 -11.90 -10.61
C ALA A 103 -4.07 -11.27 -12.02
N VAL A 104 -5.06 -10.43 -12.30
CA VAL A 104 -5.17 -9.66 -13.55
C VAL A 104 -4.25 -8.43 -13.57
N ASN A 105 -3.72 -8.01 -12.42
CA ASN A 105 -2.89 -6.81 -12.28
C ASN A 105 -1.40 -7.13 -12.49
N THR A 106 -1.05 -7.50 -13.73
CA THR A 106 0.33 -7.81 -14.13
C THR A 106 1.32 -6.67 -13.88
N ALA A 107 0.85 -5.41 -13.89
CA ALA A 107 1.71 -4.27 -13.62
C ALA A 107 2.18 -4.23 -12.16
N SER A 108 1.25 -4.44 -11.21
CA SER A 108 1.56 -4.52 -9.79
C SER A 108 2.43 -5.72 -9.47
N GLU A 109 2.13 -6.89 -10.05
CA GLU A 109 2.97 -8.09 -9.92
C GLU A 109 4.42 -7.81 -10.32
N LYS A 110 4.65 -7.20 -11.50
CA LYS A 110 6.01 -6.85 -11.95
C LYS A 110 6.70 -5.86 -11.01
N THR A 111 5.96 -4.89 -10.45
CA THR A 111 6.50 -3.96 -9.46
C THR A 111 6.93 -4.68 -8.18
N ILE A 112 6.11 -5.61 -7.69
CA ILE A 112 6.41 -6.41 -6.49
C ILE A 112 7.63 -7.30 -6.72
N LEU A 113 7.68 -8.02 -7.84
CA LEU A 113 8.81 -8.88 -8.19
C LEU A 113 10.13 -8.09 -8.37
N HIS A 114 10.07 -6.85 -8.83
CA HIS A 114 11.25 -5.99 -8.95
C HIS A 114 11.76 -5.48 -7.59
N ASN A 115 10.94 -5.58 -6.53
CA ASN A 115 11.34 -5.28 -5.16
C ASN A 115 11.48 -6.59 -4.36
N ASP A 116 12.02 -7.62 -5.01
CA ASP A 116 12.38 -8.91 -4.39
C ASP A 116 11.21 -9.68 -3.74
N GLY A 117 9.98 -9.43 -4.20
CA GLY A 117 8.81 -10.16 -3.73
C GLY A 117 8.85 -11.66 -4.06
N LEU A 118 8.82 -12.50 -3.03
CA LEU A 118 8.73 -13.95 -3.12
C LEU A 118 7.27 -14.39 -3.11
N ARG A 119 6.85 -15.14 -4.13
CA ARG A 119 5.46 -15.60 -4.28
C ARG A 119 5.07 -16.54 -3.14
N ASP A 120 3.91 -16.26 -2.55
CA ASP A 120 3.19 -17.12 -1.61
C ASP A 120 1.97 -17.77 -2.31
N HIS A 121 1.21 -18.57 -1.57
CA HIS A 121 -0.07 -19.11 -2.02
C HIS A 121 -1.08 -17.99 -2.30
N ASP A 122 -1.73 -18.11 -3.46
CA ASP A 122 -2.83 -17.24 -3.86
C ASP A 122 -4.03 -17.41 -2.91
N PHE A 123 -4.81 -16.34 -2.76
CA PHE A 123 -6.08 -16.34 -2.05
C PHE A 123 -7.21 -16.11 -3.05
N THR A 124 -8.29 -16.89 -2.98
CA THR A 124 -9.48 -16.68 -3.81
C THR A 124 -10.58 -16.09 -2.95
N GLU A 125 -11.02 -14.88 -3.28
CA GLU A 125 -12.11 -14.19 -2.61
C GLU A 125 -13.46 -14.86 -2.94
N GLU A 126 -14.50 -14.56 -2.15
CA GLU A 126 -15.84 -15.16 -2.30
C GLU A 126 -16.47 -14.91 -3.68
N ASP A 127 -16.10 -13.80 -4.33
CA ASP A 127 -16.56 -13.42 -5.66
C ASP A 127 -15.76 -14.08 -6.81
N GLY A 128 -14.76 -14.90 -6.46
CA GLY A 128 -13.88 -15.59 -7.40
C GLY A 128 -12.67 -14.77 -7.85
N ASN A 129 -12.45 -13.55 -7.34
CA ASN A 129 -11.22 -12.82 -7.59
C ASN A 129 -10.03 -13.56 -6.97
N VAL A 130 -8.95 -13.68 -7.74
CA VAL A 130 -7.72 -14.34 -7.27
C VAL A 130 -6.72 -13.26 -6.89
N VAL A 131 -6.37 -13.20 -5.62
CA VAL A 131 -5.34 -12.32 -5.07
C VAL A 131 -4.02 -13.06 -4.99
N ARG A 132 -3.00 -12.55 -5.70
CA ARG A 132 -1.63 -13.02 -5.64
C ARG A 132 -0.90 -12.37 -4.48
N ARG A 133 -0.20 -13.19 -3.69
CA ARG A 133 0.42 -12.79 -2.43
C ARG A 133 1.94 -12.93 -2.52
N TYR A 134 2.68 -11.94 -2.03
CA TYR A 134 4.15 -11.95 -2.08
C TYR A 134 4.73 -11.42 -0.78
N TRP A 135 5.76 -12.10 -0.29
CA TRP A 135 6.53 -11.68 0.87
C TRP A 135 7.82 -11.01 0.44
N ILE A 136 8.15 -9.88 1.07
CA ILE A 136 9.43 -9.18 0.92
C ILE A 136 10.09 -9.15 2.29
N GLU A 137 11.30 -9.69 2.40
CA GLU A 137 12.13 -9.59 3.61
C GLU A 137 12.86 -8.24 3.61
N LEU A 138 12.95 -7.56 4.76
CA LEU A 138 13.52 -6.20 4.89
C LEU A 138 14.96 -6.15 5.39
#